data_AF-A0A7Y2HDT3-F1
#
_entry.id   AF-A0A7Y2HDT3-F1
#
_cell.length_a   1.000
_cell.length_b   1.000
_cell.length_c   1.000
_cell.angle_alpha   90.00
_cell.angle_beta   90.00
_cell.angle_gamma   90.00
#
_symmetry.space_group_name_H-M   'P 1'
#
loop_
_entity.id
_entity.type
_entity.pdbx_description
1 polymer ?
#
loop_
_entity_poly.entity_id
_entity_poly.type
_entity_poly.pdbx_seq_one_letter_code
_entity_poly.pdbx_strand_id
1 'polypeptide(L)'
;ALFDTDDFDSRIYAFENDIQYEFRIPFYQMKGTRMYLFARYKATRRMTLEARIDRTFLTDAEEIGSGGEEILGNKRNEIKAQMIYRW
;
A
#
# COMPACT_ATOMS: atom_id res chain seq x y z
N ALA A 1 -6.58 -0.01 7.97
CA ALA A 1 -6.59 1.12 8.91
C ALA A 1 -7.73 2.08 8.56
N LEU A 2 -8.43 2.60 9.59
CA LEU A 2 -9.30 3.77 9.48
C LEU A 2 -8.50 4.95 10.03
N PHE A 3 -8.37 6.04 9.27
CA PHE A 3 -7.54 7.18 9.66
C PHE A 3 -8.29 8.49 9.41
N ASP A 4 -8.17 9.39 10.38
CA ASP A 4 -8.79 10.71 10.40
C ASP A 4 -7.71 11.70 10.82
N THR A 5 -7.12 12.38 9.84
CA THR A 5 -6.08 13.39 10.05
C THR A 5 -6.40 14.65 9.26
N ASP A 6 -6.41 15.80 9.94
CA ASP A 6 -6.92 17.08 9.43
C ASP A 6 -6.07 17.67 8.30
N ASP A 7 -4.78 17.33 8.19
CA ASP A 7 -3.90 17.91 7.17
C ASP A 7 -2.65 17.06 6.85
N PHE A 8 -1.94 17.40 5.78
CA PHE A 8 -0.66 16.82 5.32
C PHE A 8 0.44 16.82 6.40
N ASP A 9 0.33 17.70 7.39
CA ASP A 9 1.23 17.84 8.55
C ASP A 9 0.93 16.85 9.69
N SER A 10 -0.26 16.22 9.69
CA SER A 10 -0.70 15.29 10.75
C SER A 10 -0.53 13.82 10.36
N ARG A 11 0.60 13.47 9.73
CA ARG A 11 0.80 12.11 9.19
C ARG A 11 0.97 11.11 10.31
N ILE A 12 0.13 10.08 10.32
CA ILE A 12 0.33 8.90 11.14
C ILE A 12 1.17 7.91 10.34
N TYR A 13 2.23 7.37 10.93
CA TYR A 13 3.03 6.30 10.33
C TYR A 13 2.58 4.96 10.91
N ALA A 14 1.82 4.18 10.13
CA ALA A 14 1.56 2.79 10.50
C ALA A 14 2.58 1.90 9.78
N PHE A 15 3.36 1.15 10.55
CA PHE A 15 4.29 0.18 10.00
C PHE A 15 3.48 -1.00 9.43
N GLU A 16 3.49 -1.16 8.10
CA GLU A 16 2.85 -2.29 7.43
C GLU A 16 3.93 -3.22 6.88
N ASN A 17 3.77 -4.53 7.07
CA ASN A 17 4.64 -5.53 6.44
C ASN A 17 4.41 -5.55 4.92
N ASP A 18 5.32 -4.99 4.15
CA ASP A 18 5.32 -5.07 2.69
C ASP A 18 5.95 -6.37 2.18
N ILE A 19 5.90 -6.61 0.87
CA ILE A 19 6.64 -7.69 0.22
C ILE A 19 8.13 -7.63 0.60
N GLN A 20 8.74 -8.80 0.77
CA GLN A 20 10.13 -8.91 1.18
C GLN A 20 11.05 -8.11 0.24
N TYR A 21 11.95 -7.28 0.81
CA TYR A 21 12.83 -6.33 0.12
C TYR A 21 12.17 -5.02 -0.37
N GLU A 22 10.90 -4.79 -0.08
CA GLU A 22 10.29 -3.49 -0.32
C GLU A 22 10.21 -2.67 0.96
N PHE A 23 10.87 -1.52 0.95
CA PHE A 23 10.73 -0.52 2.00
C PHE A 23 9.63 0.46 1.60
N ARG A 24 8.42 0.26 2.13
CA ARG A 24 7.31 1.17 1.95
C ARG A 24 7.00 1.86 3.27
N ILE A 25 7.10 3.18 3.26
CA ILE A 25 6.56 4.04 4.32
C ILE A 25 5.24 4.60 3.79
N PRO A 26 4.08 3.96 4.06
CA PRO A 26 2.82 4.57 3.71
C PRO A 26 2.61 5.80 4.61
N PHE A 27 2.57 6.98 4.00
CA PHE A 27 2.13 8.19 4.67
C PHE A 27 0.60 8.24 4.59
N TYR A 28 -0.06 8.24 5.75
CA TYR A 28 -1.50 8.45 5.83
C TYR A 28 -1.77 9.95 5.89
N GLN A 29 -2.53 10.46 4.92
CA GLN A 29 -2.94 11.85 4.80
C GLN A 29 -4.44 11.86 4.54
N MET A 30 -5.16 12.83 5.13
CA MET A 30 -6.61 13.04 4.97
C MET A 30 -7.49 12.00 5.72
N LYS A 31 -8.81 12.10 5.57
CA LYS A 31 -9.79 11.11 6.04
C LYS A 31 -9.97 9.98 5.06
N GLY A 32 -9.78 8.73 5.48
CA GLY A 32 -9.91 7.61 4.57
C GLY A 32 -9.84 6.22 5.20
N THR A 33 -10.03 5.23 4.35
CA THR A 33 -9.84 3.83 4.68
C THR A 33 -8.77 3.23 3.77
N ARG A 34 -7.77 2.58 4.37
CA ARG A 34 -6.79 1.77 3.66
C ARG A 34 -6.94 0.33 4.08
N MET A 35 -7.00 -0.55 3.10
CA MET A 35 -7.02 -2.00 3.32
C MET A 35 -5.88 -2.60 2.51
N TYR A 36 -5.19 -3.56 3.07
CA TYR A 36 -4.22 -4.36 2.33
C TYR A 36 -4.42 -5.84 2.64
N LEU A 37 -4.09 -6.68 1.67
CA LEU A 37 -3.97 -8.11 1.82
C LEU A 37 -2.57 -8.52 1.38
N PHE A 38 -1.87 -9.26 2.23
CA PHE A 38 -0.56 -9.82 1.92
C PHE A 38 -0.61 -11.34 2.03
N ALA A 39 -0.11 -12.02 1.00
CA ALA A 39 -0.02 -13.47 0.94
C ALA A 39 1.42 -13.88 0.62
N ARG A 40 1.95 -14.82 1.39
CA ARG A 40 3.26 -15.43 1.16
C ARG A 40 3.11 -16.94 1.10
N TYR A 41 3.62 -17.54 0.02
CA TYR A 41 3.55 -18.97 -0.24
C TYR A 41 4.94 -19.55 -0.54
N LYS A 42 5.36 -20.54 0.26
CA LYS A 42 6.60 -21.28 0.00
C LYS A 42 6.30 -22.47 -0.92
N ALA A 43 6.40 -22.26 -2.23
CA ALA A 43 6.16 -23.30 -3.22
C ALA A 43 7.18 -24.46 -3.13
N THR A 44 8.44 -24.15 -2.84
CA THR A 44 9.50 -25.15 -2.59
C THR A 44 10.49 -24.63 -1.54
N ARG A 45 11.47 -25.44 -1.11
CA ARG A 45 12.58 -24.97 -0.25
C ARG A 45 13.42 -23.86 -0.91
N ARG A 46 13.37 -23.75 -2.24
CA ARG A 46 14.13 -22.77 -3.04
C ARG A 46 13.26 -21.65 -3.61
N MET A 47 11.93 -21.75 -3.53
CA MET A 47 11.00 -20.80 -4.16
C MET A 47 9.98 -20.26 -3.15
N THR A 48 9.93 -18.93 -3.04
CA THR A 48 8.87 -18.21 -2.32
C THR A 48 8.13 -17.31 -3.29
N LEU A 49 6.80 -17.37 -3.27
CA LEU A 49 5.91 -16.44 -3.97
C LEU A 49 5.31 -15.50 -2.94
N GLU A 50 5.24 -14.22 -3.28
CA GLU A 50 4.57 -13.23 -2.44
C GLU A 50 3.69 -12.34 -3.31
N ALA A 51 2.52 -11.99 -2.78
CA ALA A 51 1.56 -11.12 -3.44
C ALA A 51 0.98 -10.15 -2.41
N ARG A 52 0.78 -8.91 -2.83
CA ARG A 52 0.16 -7.86 -2.01
C ARG A 52 -0.85 -7.10 -2.85
N ILE A 53 -2.00 -6.83 -2.26
CA ILE A 53 -3.03 -5.97 -2.85
C ILE A 53 -3.32 -4.87 -1.83
N ASP A 54 -3.21 -3.62 -2.25
CA ASP A 54 -3.53 -2.44 -1.47
C ASP A 54 -4.73 -1.73 -2.10
N ARG A 55 -5.66 -1.29 -1.27
CA ARG A 55 -6.75 -0.39 -1.65
C ARG A 55 -6.77 0.78 -0.68
N THR A 56 -6.67 1.98 -1.23
CA THR A 56 -6.82 3.24 -0.50
C THR A 56 -8.06 3.96 -1.01
N PHE A 57 -8.93 4.33 -0.08
CA PHE A 57 -10.09 5.17 -0.32
C PHE A 57 -9.94 6.43 0.52
N LEU A 58 -9.95 7.59 -0.13
CA LEU A 58 -9.98 8.89 0.54
C LEU A 58 -11.40 9.44 0.45
N THR A 59 -11.93 9.95 1.56
CA THR A 59 -13.34 10.37 1.63
C THR A 59 -13.55 11.73 0.98
N ASP A 60 -12.59 12.64 1.15
CA ASP A 60 -12.68 14.05 0.75
C ASP A 60 -11.63 14.48 -0.30
N ALA A 61 -11.11 13.53 -1.09
CA ALA A 61 -10.10 13.83 -2.13
C ALA A 61 -10.73 13.77 -3.53
N GLU A 62 -10.51 14.79 -4.37
CA GLU A 62 -10.91 14.76 -5.79
C GLU A 62 -9.84 14.10 -6.68
N GLU A 63 -8.59 14.11 -6.21
CA GLU A 63 -7.42 13.51 -6.87
C GLU A 63 -6.47 12.91 -5.82
N ILE A 64 -5.71 11.89 -6.21
CA ILE A 64 -4.69 11.25 -5.38
C ILE A 64 -3.33 11.39 -6.07
N GLY A 65 -2.36 12.00 -5.38
CA GLY A 65 -1.01 12.19 -5.90
C GLY A 65 -0.85 13.51 -6.65
N SER A 66 0.22 13.65 -7.42
CA SER A 66 0.49 14.85 -8.22
C SER A 66 1.42 14.50 -9.37
N GLY A 67 1.29 15.20 -10.51
CA GLY A 67 2.19 15.04 -11.65
C GLY A 67 2.02 13.69 -12.34
N GLY A 68 3.11 12.97 -12.62
CA GLY A 68 3.05 11.68 -13.33
C GLY A 68 2.37 10.53 -12.57
N GLU A 69 2.09 10.71 -11.28
CA GLU A 69 1.44 9.74 -10.40
C GLU A 69 0.04 10.22 -9.96
N GLU A 70 -0.51 11.25 -10.63
CA GLU A 70 -1.84 11.77 -10.36
C GLU A 70 -2.92 10.77 -10.79
N ILE A 71 -3.82 10.48 -9.87
CA ILE A 71 -4.98 9.62 -10.08
C ILE A 71 -6.22 10.49 -9.91
N LEU A 72 -6.98 10.66 -10.99
CA LEU A 72 -8.27 11.32 -10.94
C LEU A 72 -9.25 10.46 -10.13
N GLY A 73 -9.80 11.04 -9.05
CA GLY A 73 -10.71 10.40 -8.13
C GLY A 73 -10.09 9.93 -6.83
N ASN A 74 -10.93 9.38 -5.97
CA ASN A 74 -10.64 9.16 -4.55
C ASN A 74 -10.25 7.72 -4.19
N LYS A 75 -9.88 6.92 -5.19
CA LYS A 75 -9.57 5.49 -5.06
C LYS A 75 -8.24 5.17 -5.72
N ARG A 76 -7.32 4.57 -4.96
CA ARG A 76 -6.09 3.97 -5.48
C ARG A 76 -6.09 2.48 -5.18
N ASN A 77 -5.90 1.66 -6.21
CA ASN A 77 -5.66 0.23 -6.07
C ASN A 77 -4.23 -0.06 -6.52
N GLU A 78 -3.52 -0.88 -5.77
CA GLU A 78 -2.17 -1.29 -6.09
C GLU A 78 -2.04 -2.79 -5.92
N ILE A 79 -1.38 -3.44 -6.88
CA ILE A 79 -1.16 -4.88 -6.85
C ILE A 79 0.32 -5.10 -7.08
N LYS A 80 0.93 -5.91 -6.22
CA LYS A 80 2.32 -6.30 -6.32
C LYS A 80 2.45 -7.80 -6.20
N ALA A 81 3.40 -8.37 -6.94
CA ALA A 81 3.73 -9.77 -6.83
C ALA A 81 5.23 -9.96 -7.03
N GLN A 82 5.82 -10.89 -6.31
CA GLN A 82 7.22 -11.27 -6.48
C GLN A 82 7.46 -12.76 -6.31
N MET A 83 8.54 -13.22 -6.92
CA MET A 83 9.06 -14.57 -6.79
C MET A 83 10.52 -14.49 -6.37
N ILE A 84 10.85 -15.13 -5.24
CA ILE A 84 12.20 -15.21 -4.72
C ILE A 84 12.70 -16.63 -4.95
N TYR A 85 13.77 -16.75 -5.74
CA TYR A 85 14.50 -18.00 -5.94
C TYR A 85 15.82 -17.97 -5.18
N ARG A 86 16.12 -19.03 -4.44
CA ARG A 86 17.41 -19.23 -3.76
C ARG A 86 18.13 -20.39 -4.42
N TRP A 87 19.28 -20.10 -5.03
CA TRP A 87 20.14 -21.11 -5.64
C TRP A 87 21.04 -21.77 -4.59
#